data_AF-A0AA90K7Y2-F1
#
_entry.id   AF-A0AA90K7Y2-F1
#
_cell.length_a   1.000
_cell.length_b   1.000
_cell.length_c   1.000
_cell.angle_alpha   90.00
_cell.angle_beta   90.00
_cell.angle_gamma   90.00
#
_symmetry.space_group_name_H-M   'P 1'
#
loop_
_entity.id
_entity.type
_entity.pdbx_description
1 polymer ?
#
loop_
_entity_poly.entity_id
_entity_poly.type
_entity_poly.pdbx_seq_one_letter_code
_entity_poly.pdbx_strand_id
1 'polypeptide(L)'
;MSKYWLVGASWGGTDHQDEIFVEKGIWILGWEEGRQPAKAAEMQKGDRIAIKRMKGKGQTGIRIRHIGIIRGVILDAGIVICTVDWVATNLDRDIQESRGCFASIHGPFEHDAWVEKIFCL
;
A
#
# COMPACT_ATOMS: atom_id res chain seq x y z
N MET A 1 -17.99 4.33 -4.72
CA MET A 1 -16.92 3.84 -5.63
C MET A 1 -15.72 3.47 -4.80
N SER A 2 -15.06 2.38 -5.12
CA SER A 2 -13.82 1.94 -4.45
C SER A 2 -12.71 2.97 -4.63
N LYS A 3 -11.97 3.25 -3.56
CA LYS A 3 -10.78 4.11 -3.58
C LYS A 3 -9.52 3.29 -3.81
N TYR A 4 -8.45 3.97 -4.18
CA TYR A 4 -7.16 3.36 -4.46
C TYR A 4 -6.12 3.81 -3.43
N TRP A 5 -5.36 2.85 -2.91
CA TRP A 5 -4.38 3.05 -1.86
C TRP A 5 -3.02 2.50 -2.26
N LEU A 6 -1.98 3.28 -2.02
CA LEU A 6 -0.61 2.90 -2.34
C LEU A 6 0.21 2.87 -1.05
N VAL A 7 0.73 1.70 -0.72
CA VAL A 7 1.32 1.43 0.59
C VAL A 7 2.74 0.89 0.50
N GLY A 8 3.56 1.17 1.50
CA GLY A 8 4.86 0.54 1.68
C GLY A 8 4.76 -0.77 2.45
N ALA A 9 5.83 -1.56 2.44
CA ALA A 9 5.95 -2.79 3.22
C ALA A 9 7.21 -2.80 4.10
N SER A 10 7.66 -1.62 4.53
CA SER A 10 8.77 -1.49 5.49
C SER A 10 8.19 -1.38 6.90
N TRP A 11 8.72 -2.17 7.83
CA TRP A 11 8.36 -2.14 9.25
C TRP A 11 9.61 -1.93 10.10
N GLY A 12 9.55 -1.07 11.11
CA GLY A 12 10.64 -0.90 12.08
C GLY A 12 12.02 -0.55 11.49
N GLY A 13 12.07 0.05 10.29
CA GLY A 13 13.32 0.38 9.59
C GLY A 13 14.07 -0.83 9.00
N THR A 14 13.47 -2.02 8.98
CA THR A 14 14.05 -3.24 8.38
C THR A 14 13.58 -3.48 6.95
N ASP A 15 14.16 -4.51 6.31
CA ASP A 15 13.86 -4.97 4.96
C ASP A 15 12.37 -5.09 4.66
N HIS A 16 12.04 -5.03 3.38
CA HIS A 16 10.67 -5.10 2.89
C HIS A 16 10.03 -6.46 3.22
N GLN A 17 8.88 -6.42 3.90
CA GLN A 17 8.15 -7.58 4.42
C GLN A 17 6.91 -7.94 3.57
N ASP A 18 6.89 -7.53 2.32
CA ASP A 18 5.75 -7.72 1.43
C ASP A 18 5.42 -9.20 1.17
N GLU A 19 6.40 -10.09 1.22
CA GLU A 19 6.16 -11.54 1.08
C GLU A 19 5.28 -12.08 2.22
N ILE A 20 5.56 -11.70 3.47
CA ILE A 20 4.78 -12.11 4.65
C ILE A 20 3.35 -11.58 4.57
N PHE A 21 3.19 -10.35 4.06
CA PHE A 21 1.89 -9.72 3.85
C PHE A 21 1.06 -10.45 2.81
N VAL A 22 1.69 -10.88 1.72
CA VAL A 22 1.06 -11.70 0.69
C VAL A 22 0.65 -13.06 1.23
N GLU A 23 1.57 -13.76 1.88
CA GLU A 23 1.32 -15.09 2.45
C GLU A 23 0.17 -15.08 3.47
N LYS A 24 0.13 -14.09 4.35
CA LYS A 24 -0.90 -13.97 5.39
C LYS A 24 -2.19 -13.32 4.89
N GLY A 25 -2.24 -12.80 3.66
CA GLY A 25 -3.41 -12.09 3.13
C GLY A 25 -3.71 -10.80 3.89
N ILE A 26 -2.68 -10.06 4.30
CA ILE A 26 -2.82 -8.83 5.09
C ILE A 26 -1.86 -7.73 4.65
N TRP A 27 -2.16 -6.49 5.03
CA TRP A 27 -1.21 -5.39 5.11
C TRP A 27 -1.32 -4.74 6.49
N ILE A 28 -0.18 -4.39 7.09
CA ILE A 28 -0.12 -3.84 8.44
C ILE A 28 0.61 -2.50 8.44
N LEU A 29 0.06 -1.53 9.16
CA LEU A 29 0.72 -0.27 9.49
C LEU A 29 0.65 -0.04 10.99
N GLY A 30 1.79 0.16 11.64
CA GLY A 30 1.89 0.48 13.05
C GLY A 30 2.64 1.77 13.27
N TRP A 31 2.40 2.41 14.40
CA TRP A 31 3.01 3.66 14.79
C TRP A 31 3.06 3.78 16.32
N GLU A 32 3.94 4.63 16.82
CA GLU A 32 3.99 4.98 18.24
C GLU A 32 2.81 5.87 18.62
N GLU A 33 2.27 5.70 19.83
CA GLU A 33 1.18 6.55 20.35
C GLU A 33 1.47 8.04 20.13
N GLY A 34 0.48 8.77 19.60
CA GLY A 34 0.63 10.18 19.21
C GLY A 34 1.12 10.42 17.78
N ARG A 35 1.58 9.39 17.06
CA ARG A 35 1.91 9.43 15.62
C ARG A 35 0.95 8.62 14.75
N GLN A 36 -0.35 8.70 15.04
CA GLN A 36 -1.38 8.04 14.24
C GLN A 36 -1.39 8.56 12.79
N PRO A 37 -1.17 7.72 11.76
CA PRO A 37 -1.61 8.01 10.42
C PRO A 37 -3.12 7.77 10.38
N ALA A 38 -3.89 8.77 10.84
CA ALA A 38 -5.35 8.80 10.80
C ALA A 38 -5.93 8.38 9.43
N LYS A 39 -5.16 8.59 8.37
CA LYS A 39 -5.48 8.22 6.99
C LYS A 39 -5.70 6.74 6.74
N ALA A 40 -5.03 5.85 7.47
CA ALA A 40 -5.22 4.41 7.30
C ALA A 40 -6.60 3.94 7.79
N ALA A 41 -7.22 4.68 8.71
CA ALA A 41 -8.57 4.41 9.19
C ALA A 41 -9.66 4.73 8.15
N GLU A 42 -9.33 5.48 7.10
CA GLU A 42 -10.26 5.78 5.98
C GLU A 42 -10.35 4.62 4.97
N MET A 43 -9.45 3.63 5.05
CA MET A 43 -9.53 2.43 4.22
C MET A 43 -10.79 1.63 4.54
N GLN A 44 -11.42 1.08 3.51
CA GLN A 44 -12.64 0.29 3.66
C GLN A 44 -12.64 -0.96 2.77
N LYS A 45 -13.53 -1.90 3.09
CA LYS A 45 -13.78 -3.07 2.27
C LYS A 45 -14.16 -2.66 0.84
N GLY A 46 -13.55 -3.32 -0.15
CA GLY A 46 -13.77 -3.08 -1.57
C GLY A 46 -12.80 -2.08 -2.19
N ASP A 47 -12.03 -1.34 -1.38
CA ASP A 47 -10.96 -0.49 -1.90
C ASP A 47 -9.82 -1.34 -2.50
N ARG A 48 -9.10 -0.73 -3.43
CA ARG A 48 -7.93 -1.33 -4.10
C ARG A 48 -6.68 -0.90 -3.36
N ILE A 49 -5.77 -1.83 -3.12
CA ILE A 49 -4.50 -1.58 -2.43
C ILE A 49 -3.33 -2.12 -3.25
N ALA A 50 -2.25 -1.34 -3.35
CA ALA A 50 -1.03 -1.74 -4.02
C ALA A 50 0.20 -1.53 -3.13
N ILE A 51 1.07 -2.55 -3.05
CA ILE A 51 2.35 -2.44 -2.36
C ILE A 51 3.39 -1.87 -3.33
N LYS A 52 4.01 -0.75 -2.94
CA LYS A 52 5.12 -0.12 -3.66
C LYS A 52 6.46 -0.35 -2.98
N ARG A 53 7.52 -0.23 -3.78
CA ARG A 53 8.90 -0.04 -3.35
C ARG A 53 9.50 1.21 -3.96
N MET A 54 10.36 1.87 -3.21
CA MET A 54 11.21 2.93 -3.74
C MET A 54 12.32 2.31 -4.60
N LYS A 55 12.72 3.01 -5.65
CA LYS A 55 13.78 2.52 -6.56
C LYS A 55 15.21 2.77 -6.05
N GLY A 56 15.37 3.50 -4.95
CA GLY A 56 16.67 3.86 -4.38
C GLY A 56 17.04 5.33 -4.59
N LYS A 57 18.22 5.73 -4.07
CA LYS A 57 18.67 7.13 -4.07
C LYS A 57 18.85 7.66 -5.50
N GLY A 58 18.31 8.85 -5.77
CA GLY A 58 18.46 9.55 -7.04
C GLY A 58 17.56 9.07 -8.18
N GLN A 59 16.79 7.98 -7.97
CA GLN A 59 15.85 7.50 -8.97
C GLN A 59 14.44 8.07 -8.72
N THR A 60 13.78 8.47 -9.81
CA THR A 60 12.40 8.92 -9.80
C THR A 60 11.43 7.73 -9.90
N GLY A 61 10.25 7.89 -9.31
CA GLY A 61 9.18 6.89 -9.41
C GLY A 61 9.23 5.81 -8.34
N ILE A 62 8.49 4.74 -8.60
CA ILE A 62 8.25 3.61 -7.69
C ILE A 62 8.11 2.31 -8.48
N ARG A 63 8.26 1.18 -7.80
CA ARG A 63 7.90 -0.14 -8.33
C ARG A 63 6.67 -0.69 -7.62
N ILE A 64 5.72 -1.24 -8.36
CA ILE A 64 4.58 -1.95 -7.78
C ILE A 64 4.89 -3.43 -7.73
N ARG A 65 4.69 -4.03 -6.56
CA ARG A 65 5.01 -5.44 -6.27
C ARG A 65 3.77 -6.30 -6.18
N HIS A 66 2.73 -5.81 -5.53
CA HIS A 66 1.51 -6.57 -5.29
C HIS A 66 0.30 -5.65 -5.39
N ILE A 67 -0.82 -6.19 -5.88
CA ILE A 67 -2.11 -5.51 -6.02
C ILE A 67 -3.17 -6.40 -5.39
N GLY A 68 -4.07 -5.82 -4.63
CA GLY A 68 -5.13 -6.53 -3.94
C GLY A 68 -6.40 -5.71 -3.73
N ILE A 69 -7.39 -6.37 -3.14
CA ILE A 69 -8.67 -5.78 -2.75
C ILE A 69 -8.84 -5.94 -1.25
N ILE A 70 -9.14 -4.85 -0.55
CA ILE A 70 -9.34 -4.87 0.89
C ILE A 70 -10.64 -5.62 1.21
N ARG A 71 -10.55 -6.63 2.08
CA ARG A 71 -11.71 -7.39 2.57
C ARG A 71 -12.29 -6.85 3.87
N GLY A 72 -11.45 -6.22 4.68
CA GLY A 72 -11.81 -5.67 5.99
C GLY A 72 -10.64 -4.96 6.63
N VAL A 73 -10.94 -4.04 7.54
CA VAL A 73 -9.95 -3.20 8.24
C VAL A 73 -10.19 -3.33 9.73
N ILE A 74 -9.11 -3.60 10.47
CA ILE A 74 -9.09 -3.71 11.92
C ILE A 74 -8.24 -2.57 12.46
N LEU A 75 -8.81 -1.79 13.37
CA LEU A 75 -8.14 -0.69 14.07
C LEU A 75 -8.02 -1.07 15.53
N ASP A 76 -6.79 -1.17 16.03
CA ASP A 76 -6.52 -1.49 17.43
C ASP A 76 -5.26 -0.75 17.89
N ALA A 77 -5.19 -0.32 19.15
CA ALA A 77 -4.01 0.17 19.89
C ALA A 77 -2.75 0.59 19.07
N GLY A 78 -2.89 1.52 18.12
CA GLY A 78 -1.76 2.03 17.33
C GLY A 78 -1.33 1.20 16.10
N ILE A 79 -2.18 0.28 15.67
CA ILE A 79 -2.00 -0.57 14.50
C ILE A 79 -3.27 -0.60 13.62
N VAL A 80 -3.09 -0.51 12.31
CA VAL A 80 -4.09 -0.85 11.30
C VAL A 80 -3.69 -2.15 10.65
N ILE A 81 -4.64 -3.09 10.58
CA ILE A 81 -4.52 -4.32 9.81
C ILE A 81 -5.60 -4.33 8.73
N CYS A 82 -5.19 -4.30 7.48
CA CYS A 82 -6.06 -4.57 6.34
C CYS A 82 -5.96 -6.05 5.98
N THR A 83 -7.08 -6.75 5.94
CA THR A 83 -7.16 -8.07 5.28
C THR A 83 -7.33 -7.84 3.78
N VAL A 84 -6.58 -8.57 2.96
CA VAL A 84 -6.44 -8.30 1.53
C VAL A 84 -6.54 -9.59 0.73
N ASP A 85 -7.42 -9.60 -0.27
CA ASP A 85 -7.35 -10.57 -1.37
C ASP A 85 -6.34 -10.07 -2.40
N TRP A 86 -5.13 -10.64 -2.39
CA TRP A 86 -4.10 -10.32 -3.37
C TRP A 86 -4.45 -10.91 -4.73
N VAL A 87 -4.62 -10.06 -5.74
CA VAL A 87 -5.04 -10.45 -7.10
C VAL A 87 -3.89 -10.50 -8.09
N ALA A 88 -2.78 -9.80 -7.79
CA ALA A 88 -1.53 -9.90 -8.53
C ALA A 88 -0.36 -9.76 -7.57
N THR A 89 0.62 -10.65 -7.65
CA THR A 89 1.76 -10.72 -6.74
C THR A 89 3.07 -10.84 -7.51
N ASN A 90 4.19 -10.53 -6.86
CA ASN A 90 5.54 -10.63 -7.41
C ASN A 90 5.77 -9.83 -8.71
N LEU A 91 5.02 -8.74 -8.87
CA LEU A 91 5.18 -7.81 -10.00
C LEU A 91 6.51 -7.06 -9.89
N ASP A 92 7.08 -6.68 -11.03
CA ASP A 92 8.15 -5.68 -11.09
C ASP A 92 7.74 -4.50 -11.98
N ARG A 93 6.56 -3.95 -11.70
CA ARG A 93 5.97 -2.92 -12.54
C ARG A 93 6.61 -1.57 -12.25
N ASP A 94 7.30 -1.02 -13.24
CA ASP A 94 7.93 0.29 -13.15
C ASP A 94 6.91 1.42 -13.39
N ILE A 95 6.76 2.31 -12.41
CA ILE A 95 6.04 3.57 -12.53
C ILE A 95 7.04 4.72 -12.45
N GLN A 96 7.24 5.42 -13.58
CA GLN A 96 8.21 6.50 -13.73
C GLN A 96 7.96 7.69 -12.79
N GLU A 97 6.69 8.04 -12.54
CA GLU A 97 6.29 9.16 -11.70
C GLU A 97 5.70 8.67 -10.36
N SER A 98 6.25 9.12 -9.23
CA SER A 98 5.78 8.68 -7.91
C SER A 98 4.63 9.52 -7.35
N ARG A 99 4.36 10.71 -7.91
CA ARG A 99 3.48 11.73 -7.29
C ARG A 99 3.82 12.04 -5.83
N GLY A 100 5.11 11.98 -5.46
CA GLY A 100 5.54 12.17 -4.07
C GLY A 100 5.21 11.02 -3.13
N CYS A 101 4.75 9.87 -3.66
CA CYS A 101 4.38 8.71 -2.85
C CYS A 101 5.63 8.02 -2.29
N PHE A 102 6.18 8.55 -1.19
CA PHE A 102 7.37 8.00 -0.51
C PHE A 102 7.13 7.56 0.95
N ALA A 103 6.10 8.07 1.62
CA ALA A 103 5.66 7.58 2.94
C ALA A 103 5.01 6.17 2.90
N SER A 104 4.69 5.60 4.05
CA SER A 104 4.12 4.24 4.16
C SER A 104 2.70 4.09 3.62
N ILE A 105 1.93 5.18 3.53
CA ILE A 105 0.55 5.16 3.05
C ILE A 105 0.26 6.41 2.20
N HIS A 106 -0.40 6.21 1.07
CA HIS A 106 -0.88 7.25 0.16
C HIS A 106 -2.26 6.89 -0.38
N GLY A 107 -3.05 7.93 -0.67
CA GLY A 107 -4.47 7.82 -0.99
C GLY A 107 -5.32 8.61 0.02
N PRO A 108 -6.65 8.48 0.00
CA PRO A 108 -7.38 7.76 -1.05
C PRO A 108 -7.22 8.48 -2.39
N PHE A 109 -6.97 7.73 -3.46
CA PHE A 109 -7.00 8.26 -4.82
C PHE A 109 -8.31 7.91 -5.52
N GLU A 110 -8.78 8.82 -6.36
CA GLU A 110 -9.78 8.50 -7.39
C GLU A 110 -9.11 7.79 -8.56
N HIS A 111 -9.93 7.16 -9.40
CA HIS A 111 -9.46 6.59 -10.66
C HIS A 111 -9.01 7.71 -11.62
N ASP A 112 -7.79 7.61 -12.12
CA ASP A 112 -7.24 8.42 -13.20
C ASP A 112 -6.22 7.61 -14.02
N ALA A 113 -5.62 8.22 -15.05
CA ALA A 113 -4.66 7.56 -15.92
C ALA A 113 -3.38 7.07 -15.20
N TRP A 114 -3.01 7.67 -14.06
CA TRP A 114 -1.85 7.25 -13.28
C TRP A 114 -2.19 6.07 -12.37
N VAL A 115 -3.37 6.12 -11.73
CA VAL A 115 -3.92 5.01 -10.96
C VAL A 115 -4.15 3.80 -11.85
N GLU A 116 -4.65 3.97 -13.07
CA GLU A 116 -4.81 2.87 -14.04
C GLU A 116 -3.48 2.16 -14.31
N LYS A 117 -2.39 2.91 -14.53
CA LYS A 117 -1.05 2.32 -14.72
C LYS A 117 -0.59 1.50 -13.52
N ILE A 118 -0.99 1.87 -12.31
CA ILE A 118 -0.63 1.14 -11.09
C ILE A 118 -1.48 -0.12 -10.93
N PHE A 119 -2.79 -0.03 -11.19
CA PHE A 119 -3.77 -1.02 -10.79
C PHE A 119 -4.34 -1.88 -11.92
N CYS A 120 -3.96 -1.64 -13.18
CA CYS A 120 -4.29 -2.52 -14.30
C CYS A 120 -3.77 -3.94 -14.03
N LEU A 121 -4.54 -4.96 -14.44
CA LEU A 121 -4.18 -6.36 -14.26
C LEU A 121 -3.72 -6.94 -15.59
#